data_AF-A0A2U9INF3-F1
#
_entry.id   AF-A0A2U9INF3-F1
#
_cell.length_a   1.000
_cell.length_b   1.000
_cell.length_c   1.000
_cell.angle_alpha   90.00
_cell.angle_beta   90.00
_cell.angle_gamma   90.00
#
_symmetry.space_group_name_H-M   'P 1'
#
loop_
_entity.id
_entity.type
_entity.pdbx_description
1 polymer ?
#
loop_
_entity_poly.entity_id
_entity_poly.type
_entity_poly.pdbx_seq_one_letter_code
_entity_poly.pdbx_strand_id
1 'polypeptide(L)'
;MSAEKISVSMPRDLLQQLENFMKESLIMDRSKVFQIAIRNFLDENLSEEKEVVGIINIVYDESSTQDITKTEHEKLISIISTLHIHLNENECMEAIAVKGKKKDLIELSSALSQIRGVKKVKLLTYNENEK
;
A
#
# COMPACT_ATOMS: atom_id res chain seq x y z
N MET A 1 -24.30 -13.84 -2.26
CA MET A 1 -23.07 -14.55 -2.63
C MET A 1 -23.02 -15.83 -1.83
N SER A 2 -22.82 -16.98 -2.47
CA SER A 2 -22.54 -18.23 -1.76
C SER A 2 -21.12 -18.16 -1.18
N ALA A 3 -20.96 -18.61 0.06
CA ALA A 3 -19.65 -18.75 0.70
C ALA A 3 -19.27 -20.23 0.70
N GLU A 4 -18.10 -20.56 0.18
CA GLU A 4 -17.56 -21.92 0.20
C GLU A 4 -16.76 -22.16 1.50
N LYS A 5 -16.90 -23.35 2.08
CA LYS A 5 -16.15 -23.74 3.29
C LYS A 5 -14.86 -24.43 2.88
N ILE A 6 -13.74 -23.86 3.30
CA ILE A 6 -12.41 -24.46 3.16
C ILE A 6 -11.84 -24.81 4.54
N SER A 7 -11.02 -25.87 4.62
CA SER A 7 -10.25 -26.21 5.82
C SER A 7 -8.78 -25.93 5.56
N VAL A 8 -8.12 -25.22 6.48
CA VAL A 8 -6.71 -24.85 6.37
C VAL A 8 -5.97 -25.26 7.65
N SER A 9 -4.73 -25.74 7.51
CA SER A 9 -3.85 -26.03 8.65
C SER A 9 -2.99 -24.81 8.97
N MET A 10 -2.81 -24.51 10.25
CA MET A 10 -2.03 -23.37 10.74
C MET A 10 -1.21 -23.78 11.96
N PRO A 11 0.03 -23.26 12.10
CA PRO A 11 0.81 -23.42 13.34
C PRO A 11 0.01 -22.95 14.57
N ARG A 12 0.11 -23.70 15.66
CA ARG A 12 -0.70 -23.47 16.88
C ARG A 12 -0.42 -22.11 17.50
N ASP A 13 0.83 -21.69 17.49
CA ASP A 13 1.31 -20.39 17.97
C ASP A 13 0.74 -19.23 17.13
N LEU A 14 0.66 -19.38 15.80
CA LEU A 14 0.06 -18.37 14.93
C LEU A 14 -1.44 -18.23 15.16
N LEU A 15 -2.15 -19.36 15.33
CA LEU A 15 -3.58 -19.34 15.68
C LEU A 15 -3.80 -18.63 17.03
N GLN A 16 -2.92 -18.87 18.00
CA GLN A 16 -3.01 -18.23 19.31
C GLN A 16 -2.78 -16.71 19.24
N GLN A 17 -1.83 -16.25 18.43
CA GLN A 17 -1.63 -14.82 18.17
C GLN A 17 -2.88 -14.18 17.56
N LEU A 18 -3.49 -14.84 16.56
CA LEU A 18 -4.73 -14.38 15.93
C LEU A 18 -5.88 -14.28 16.95
N GLU A 19 -6.09 -15.32 17.77
CA GLU A 19 -7.15 -15.35 18.78
C GLU A 19 -6.98 -14.25 19.84
N ASN A 20 -5.74 -13.96 20.24
CA ASN A 20 -5.44 -12.86 21.17
C ASN A 20 -5.76 -11.50 20.54
N PHE A 21 -5.29 -11.27 19.31
CA PHE A 21 -5.61 -10.04 18.57
C PHE A 21 -7.11 -9.82 18.41
N MET A 22 -7.87 -10.87 18.07
CA MET A 22 -9.33 -10.79 17.91
C MET A 22 -10.07 -10.41 19.21
N LYS A 23 -9.57 -10.87 20.36
CA LYS A 23 -10.13 -10.50 21.68
C LYS A 23 -9.92 -9.03 22.00
N GLU A 24 -8.76 -8.48 21.64
CA GLU A 24 -8.40 -7.08 21.89
C GLU A 24 -9.10 -6.11 20.92
N SER A 25 -9.34 -6.53 19.68
CA SER A 25 -9.85 -5.69 18.59
C SER A 25 -11.38 -5.74 18.39
N LEU A 26 -12.14 -6.44 19.24
CA LEU A 26 -13.59 -6.68 19.12
C LEU A 26 -14.03 -7.36 17.80
N ILE A 27 -13.09 -7.99 17.07
CA ILE A 27 -13.38 -8.69 15.82
C ILE A 27 -13.88 -10.10 16.14
N MET A 28 -15.16 -10.39 15.83
CA MET A 28 -15.78 -11.67 16.20
C MET A 28 -15.66 -12.78 15.14
N ASP A 29 -15.33 -12.46 13.89
CA ASP A 29 -15.38 -13.42 12.78
C ASP A 29 -13.98 -13.75 12.23
N ARG A 30 -13.51 -14.97 12.50
CA ARG A 30 -12.24 -15.51 11.97
C ARG A 30 -12.23 -15.54 10.45
N SER A 31 -13.38 -15.86 9.85
CA SER A 31 -13.56 -15.90 8.40
C SER A 31 -13.34 -14.52 7.81
N LYS A 32 -13.81 -13.46 8.50
CA LYS A 32 -13.59 -12.08 8.05
C LYS A 32 -12.11 -11.70 8.08
N VAL A 33 -11.38 -12.05 9.13
CA VAL A 33 -9.93 -11.80 9.20
C VAL A 33 -9.20 -12.56 8.10
N PHE A 34 -9.50 -13.85 7.92
CA PHE A 34 -8.92 -14.66 6.85
C PHE A 34 -9.22 -14.09 5.46
N GLN A 35 -10.45 -13.67 5.20
CA GLN A 35 -10.82 -13.05 3.93
C GLN A 35 -10.09 -11.72 3.69
N ILE A 36 -9.87 -10.90 4.73
CA ILE A 36 -9.07 -9.68 4.61
C ILE A 36 -7.61 -10.04 4.29
N ALA A 37 -7.04 -10.99 5.02
CA ALA A 37 -5.67 -11.43 4.81
C ALA A 37 -5.46 -12.00 3.39
N ILE A 38 -6.38 -12.85 2.91
CA ILE A 38 -6.31 -13.43 1.56
C ILE A 38 -6.47 -12.35 0.49
N ARG A 39 -7.43 -11.41 0.64
CA ARG A 39 -7.58 -10.31 -0.34
C ARG A 39 -6.31 -9.47 -0.42
N ASN A 40 -5.77 -9.04 0.73
CA ASN A 40 -4.53 -8.29 0.77
C ASN A 40 -3.37 -9.06 0.13
N PHE A 41 -3.24 -10.36 0.43
CA PHE A 41 -2.22 -11.22 -0.17
C PHE A 41 -2.38 -11.31 -1.70
N LEU A 42 -3.60 -11.50 -2.20
CA LEU A 42 -3.86 -11.58 -3.63
C LEU A 42 -3.59 -10.23 -4.32
N ASP A 43 -4.00 -9.11 -3.72
CA ASP A 43 -3.74 -7.75 -4.22
C ASP A 43 -2.22 -7.49 -4.34
N GLU A 44 -1.47 -7.83 -3.29
CA GLU A 44 0.00 -7.74 -3.28
C GLU A 44 0.64 -8.58 -4.39
N ASN A 45 0.04 -9.73 -4.74
CA ASN A 45 0.55 -10.67 -5.75
C ASN A 45 -0.14 -10.56 -7.12
N LEU A 46 -0.98 -9.55 -7.36
CA LEU A 46 -1.54 -9.27 -8.69
C LEU A 46 -0.42 -9.09 -9.72
N SER A 47 -0.65 -9.59 -10.95
CA SER A 47 0.26 -9.42 -12.09
C SER A 47 0.65 -7.96 -12.28
N GLU A 48 1.94 -7.73 -12.51
CA GLU A 48 2.52 -6.40 -12.66
C GLU A 48 2.04 -5.65 -13.92
N GLU A 49 1.48 -6.37 -14.90
CA GLU A 49 0.91 -5.78 -16.13
C GLU A 49 -0.52 -5.27 -16.00
N LYS A 50 -1.21 -5.53 -14.87
CA LYS A 50 -2.57 -5.02 -14.66
C LYS A 50 -2.56 -3.51 -14.41
N GLU A 51 -3.55 -2.81 -14.95
CA GLU A 51 -3.86 -1.45 -14.53
C GLU A 51 -4.50 -1.44 -13.15
N VAL A 52 -4.02 -0.56 -12.29
CA VAL A 52 -4.47 -0.39 -10.91
C VAL A 52 -4.55 1.09 -10.56
N VAL A 53 -5.32 1.39 -9.51
CA VAL A 53 -5.30 2.67 -8.82
C VAL A 53 -4.57 2.51 -7.49
N GLY A 54 -3.96 3.56 -6.97
CA GLY A 54 -3.21 3.42 -5.73
C GLY A 54 -2.86 4.75 -5.06
N ILE A 55 -2.24 4.62 -3.89
CA ILE A 55 -1.64 5.72 -3.15
C ILE A 55 -0.18 5.35 -2.86
N ILE A 56 0.76 6.20 -3.25
CA ILE A 56 2.13 6.17 -2.74
C ILE A 56 2.18 7.10 -1.53
N ASN A 57 2.46 6.55 -0.34
CA ASN A 57 2.76 7.34 0.83
C ASN A 57 4.28 7.49 0.94
N ILE A 58 4.76 8.73 1.07
CA ILE A 58 6.18 9.03 1.26
C ILE A 58 6.37 9.96 2.45
N VAL A 59 7.43 9.73 3.23
CA VAL A 59 7.90 10.62 4.30
C VAL A 59 9.35 10.97 4.01
N TYR A 60 9.68 12.25 4.02
CA TYR A 60 10.99 12.75 3.59
C TYR A 60 11.38 14.05 4.28
N ASP A 61 12.68 14.38 4.27
CA ASP A 61 13.20 15.65 4.79
C ASP A 61 12.80 16.82 3.87
N GLU A 62 12.38 17.98 4.39
CA GLU A 62 11.95 19.14 3.58
C GLU A 62 12.98 19.51 2.50
N SER A 63 14.28 19.34 2.80
CA SER A 63 15.38 19.57 1.86
C SER A 63 15.30 18.76 0.55
N SER A 64 14.58 17.64 0.57
CA SER A 64 14.42 16.73 -0.58
C SER A 64 13.24 17.10 -1.48
N THR A 65 12.43 18.10 -1.11
CA THR A 65 11.19 18.48 -1.82
C THR A 65 11.44 18.68 -3.33
N GLN A 66 12.51 19.36 -3.72
CA GLN A 66 12.79 19.62 -5.13
C GLN A 66 13.07 18.33 -5.92
N ASP A 67 13.78 17.37 -5.34
CA ASP A 67 14.09 16.09 -5.98
C ASP A 67 12.84 15.19 -6.06
N ILE A 68 11.99 15.21 -5.03
CA ILE A 68 10.67 14.55 -5.04
C ILE A 68 9.83 15.10 -6.18
N THR A 69 9.58 16.42 -6.19
CA THR A 69 8.77 17.09 -7.20
C THR A 69 9.32 16.83 -8.60
N LYS A 70 10.65 16.90 -8.80
CA LYS A 70 11.25 16.57 -10.10
C LYS A 70 10.91 15.15 -10.55
N THR A 71 11.02 14.18 -9.66
CA THR A 71 10.72 12.76 -9.95
C THR A 71 9.24 12.55 -10.27
N GLU A 72 8.33 13.22 -9.54
CA GLU A 72 6.90 13.22 -9.85
C GLU A 72 6.61 13.81 -11.24
N HIS A 73 7.26 14.93 -11.59
CA HIS A 73 7.12 15.59 -12.88
C HIS A 73 7.62 14.75 -14.07
N GLU A 74 8.62 13.89 -13.86
CA GLU A 74 9.09 12.95 -14.89
C GLU A 74 8.09 11.78 -15.12
N LYS A 75 7.17 11.55 -14.17
CA LYS A 75 6.22 10.42 -14.17
C LYS A 75 4.74 10.86 -14.13
N LEU A 76 4.45 12.07 -14.62
CA LEU A 76 3.12 12.70 -14.60
C LEU A 76 1.98 11.82 -15.15
N ILE A 77 2.27 10.95 -16.12
CA ILE A 77 1.25 10.10 -16.76
C ILE A 77 0.54 9.20 -15.72
N SER A 78 1.22 8.84 -14.63
CA SER A 78 0.69 7.95 -13.61
C SER A 78 0.18 8.66 -12.35
N ILE A 79 0.43 9.96 -12.18
CA ILE A 79 0.06 10.72 -10.98
C ILE A 79 -1.24 11.50 -11.22
N ILE A 80 -2.25 11.25 -10.38
CA ILE A 80 -3.54 11.94 -10.42
C ILE A 80 -3.49 13.22 -9.58
N SER A 81 -2.96 13.12 -8.36
CA SER A 81 -2.85 14.24 -7.42
C SER A 81 -1.88 13.91 -6.29
N THR A 82 -1.34 14.95 -5.66
CA THR A 82 -0.49 14.83 -4.46
C THR A 82 -1.08 15.66 -3.34
N LEU A 83 -1.25 15.05 -2.16
CA LEU A 83 -1.54 15.74 -0.90
C LEU A 83 -0.24 15.86 -0.11
N HIS A 84 0.21 17.08 0.17
CA HIS A 84 1.41 17.38 0.94
C HIS A 84 1.04 17.82 2.37
N ILE A 85 1.77 17.31 3.36
CA ILE A 85 1.53 17.52 4.79
C ILE A 85 2.87 17.84 5.47
N HIS A 86 2.97 18.99 6.12
CA HIS A 86 4.11 19.30 6.99
C HIS A 86 3.94 18.57 8.33
N LEU A 87 4.88 17.67 8.66
CA LEU A 87 4.87 16.95 9.94
C LEU A 87 5.55 17.75 11.06
N ASN A 88 6.63 18.45 10.71
CA ASN A 88 7.36 19.38 11.55
C ASN A 88 8.26 20.28 10.68
N GLU A 89 9.16 21.06 11.30
CA GLU A 89 10.04 22.01 10.61
C GLU A 89 11.01 21.40 9.60
N ASN A 90 11.25 20.08 9.61
CA ASN A 90 12.23 19.44 8.73
C ASN A 90 11.68 18.22 7.99
N GLU A 91 10.41 17.86 8.17
CA GLU A 91 9.83 16.64 7.59
C GLU A 91 8.47 16.91 6.94
N CYS A 92 8.33 16.34 5.76
CA CYS A 92 7.09 16.34 5.00
C CYS A 92 6.60 14.91 4.78
N MET A 93 5.28 14.77 4.63
CA MET A 93 4.62 13.56 4.18
C MET A 93 3.78 13.88 2.96
N GLU A 94 3.82 13.00 1.96
CA GLU A 94 2.92 13.06 0.82
C GLU A 94 2.10 11.78 0.67
N ALA A 95 0.84 11.97 0.28
CA ALA A 95 -0.02 10.93 -0.25
C ALA A 95 -0.27 11.24 -1.73
N ILE A 96 0.38 10.47 -2.60
CA ILE A 96 0.37 10.63 -4.06
C ILE A 96 -0.64 9.64 -4.64
N ALA A 97 -1.77 10.14 -5.13
CA ALA A 97 -2.75 9.33 -5.83
C ALA A 97 -2.26 9.00 -7.23
N VAL A 98 -2.28 7.72 -7.58
CA VAL A 98 -1.72 7.20 -8.83
C VAL A 98 -2.67 6.25 -9.56
N LYS A 99 -2.54 6.18 -10.88
CA LYS A 99 -3.22 5.21 -11.74
C LYS A 99 -2.32 4.82 -12.91
N GLY A 100 -2.22 3.52 -13.19
CA GLY A 100 -1.40 3.02 -14.29
C GLY A 100 -1.13 1.53 -14.13
N LYS A 101 -0.19 0.99 -14.91
CA LYS A 101 0.25 -0.39 -14.75
C LYS A 101 0.96 -0.56 -13.42
N LYS A 102 0.67 -1.66 -12.70
CA LYS A 102 1.27 -1.94 -11.39
C LYS A 102 2.81 -1.88 -11.42
N LYS A 103 3.45 -2.39 -12.48
CA LYS A 103 4.91 -2.29 -12.66
C LYS A 103 5.42 -0.85 -12.66
N ASP A 104 4.76 0.05 -13.39
CA ASP A 104 5.18 1.44 -13.55
C ASP A 104 5.04 2.19 -12.21
N LEU A 105 4.01 1.84 -11.42
CA LEU A 105 3.82 2.37 -10.07
C LEU A 105 4.85 1.85 -9.07
N ILE A 106 5.24 0.57 -9.19
CA ILE A 106 6.34 -0.01 -8.39
C ILE A 106 7.66 0.70 -8.73
N GLU A 107 7.93 0.93 -10.02
CA GLU A 107 9.12 1.67 -10.46
C GLU A 107 9.13 3.10 -9.92
N LEU A 108 8.00 3.84 -9.98
CA LEU A 108 7.88 5.17 -9.40
C LEU A 108 8.13 5.15 -7.89
N SER A 109 7.48 4.23 -7.16
CA SER A 109 7.71 4.06 -5.72
C SER A 109 9.18 3.73 -5.40
N SER A 110 9.83 2.92 -6.23
CA SER A 110 11.25 2.57 -6.07
C SER A 110 12.14 3.78 -6.34
N ALA A 111 11.89 4.56 -7.40
CA ALA A 111 12.65 5.76 -7.72
C ALA A 111 12.55 6.80 -6.59
N LEU A 112 11.33 7.05 -6.10
CA LEU A 112 11.11 7.92 -4.95
C LEU A 112 11.87 7.44 -3.71
N SER A 113 11.92 6.13 -3.45
CA SER A 113 12.61 5.58 -2.28
C SER A 113 14.13 5.74 -2.31
N GLN A 114 14.71 5.99 -3.49
CA GLN A 114 16.15 6.16 -3.68
C GLN A 114 16.60 7.62 -3.51
N ILE A 115 15.67 8.58 -3.39
CA ILE A 115 16.01 9.99 -3.21
C ILE A 115 16.58 10.19 -1.80
N ARG A 116 17.71 10.90 -1.73
CA ARG A 116 18.35 11.20 -0.45
C ARG A 116 17.40 12.01 0.44
N GLY A 117 17.28 11.63 1.71
CA GLY A 117 16.38 12.27 2.68
C GLY A 117 14.97 11.66 2.73
N VAL A 118 14.68 10.67 1.88
CA VAL A 118 13.47 9.86 2.01
C VAL A 118 13.63 8.84 3.13
N LYS A 119 12.65 8.83 4.05
CA LYS A 119 12.63 7.99 5.25
C LYS A 119 11.75 6.76 5.07
N LYS A 120 10.67 6.92 4.31
CA LYS A 120 9.69 5.85 4.09
C LYS A 120 8.97 6.05 2.78
N VAL A 121 8.77 4.96 2.03
CA VAL A 121 7.84 4.90 0.90
C VAL A 121 6.99 3.64 1.03
N LYS A 122 5.69 3.75 0.77
CA LYS A 122 4.80 2.59 0.65
C LYS A 122 3.78 2.81 -0.46
N LEU A 123 3.78 1.92 -1.44
CA LEU A 123 2.73 1.82 -2.45
C LEU A 123 1.60 0.92 -1.94
N LEU A 124 0.37 1.43 -2.02
CA LEU A 124 -0.86 0.66 -1.83
C LEU A 124 -1.62 0.69 -3.15
N THR A 125 -2.01 -0.47 -3.67
CA THR A 125 -2.74 -0.59 -4.94
C THR A 125 -4.07 -1.28 -4.73
N TYR A 126 -5.04 -0.95 -5.59
CA TYR A 126 -6.33 -1.59 -5.70
C TYR A 126 -6.67 -1.81 -7.18
N ASN A 127 -7.22 -2.97 -7.51
CA ASN A 127 -7.66 -3.32 -8.85
C ASN A 127 -9.20 -3.23 -8.92
N GLU A 128 -9.74 -2.32 -9.73
CA GLU A 128 -11.19 -2.11 -9.86
C GLU A 128 -11.95 -3.34 -10.41
N ASN A 129 -11.26 -4.27 -11.08
CA ASN A 129 -11.89 -5.43 -11.75
C ASN A 129 -12.23 -6.62 -10.82
N GLU A 130 -12.26 -6.43 -9.50
CA GLU A 130 -12.62 -7.50 -8.54
C GLU A 130 -14.07 -7.42 -8.00
N LYS A 131 -14.97 -6.72 -8.70
CA LYS A 131 -16.41 -6.78 -8.41
C LYS A 131 -17.13 -7.85 -9.22
#